data_AF-A0A2N3MZ99-F1
#
_entry.id   AF-A0A2N3MZ99-F1
#
_cell.length_a   1.000
_cell.length_b   1.000
_cell.length_c   1.000
_cell.angle_alpha   90.00
_cell.angle_beta   90.00
_cell.angle_gamma   90.00
#
_symmetry.space_group_name_H-M   'P 1'
#
loop_
_entity.id
_entity.type
_entity.pdbx_description
1 polymer ?
#
loop_
_entity_poly.entity_id
_entity_poly.type
_entity_poly.pdbx_seq_one_letter_code
_entity_poly.pdbx_strand_id
1 'polypeptide(L)'
;MALPLADTLDALSQQLAQAAEGVRSGKLRPETDTFQRMGLLKAGTDLLDAVSEPKDRLLLFLSHFSHLAAQRMFIKWKAFETIPTGDASISYNGLAAKLGVDVSLISKMPDKRLAI
;
A
#
# COMPACT_ATOMS: atom_id res chain seq x y z
N MET A 1 -21.58 -5.22 -22.75
CA MET A 1 -21.79 -6.57 -22.18
C MET A 1 -20.75 -6.73 -21.09
N ALA A 2 -21.17 -6.94 -19.83
CA ALA A 2 -20.22 -7.25 -18.78
C ALA A 2 -19.58 -8.60 -19.12
N LEU A 3 -18.26 -8.66 -19.23
CA LEU A 3 -17.56 -9.93 -19.21
C LEU A 3 -18.01 -10.67 -17.93
N PRO A 4 -18.39 -11.96 -18.00
CA PRO A 4 -18.69 -12.71 -16.79
C PRO A 4 -17.48 -12.55 -15.84
N LEU A 5 -17.74 -12.43 -14.55
CA LEU A 5 -16.71 -12.12 -13.54
C LEU A 5 -15.44 -12.97 -13.72
N ALA A 6 -15.60 -14.25 -14.06
CA ALA A 6 -14.51 -15.17 -14.38
C ALA A 6 -13.58 -14.64 -15.49
N ASP A 7 -14.12 -14.19 -16.63
CA ASP A 7 -13.33 -13.66 -17.74
C ASP A 7 -12.56 -12.39 -17.34
N THR A 8 -13.15 -11.57 -16.47
CA THR A 8 -12.50 -10.36 -15.93
C THR A 8 -11.35 -10.74 -14.99
N LEU A 9 -11.55 -11.74 -14.14
CA LEU A 9 -10.52 -12.26 -13.25
C LEU A 9 -9.37 -12.90 -14.04
N ASP A 10 -9.67 -13.64 -15.11
CA ASP A 10 -8.67 -14.23 -15.99
C ASP A 10 -7.84 -13.15 -16.71
N ALA A 11 -8.49 -12.10 -17.23
CA ALA A 11 -7.81 -10.98 -17.85
C ALA A 11 -6.87 -10.25 -16.86
N LEU A 12 -7.35 -9.98 -15.64
CA LEU A 12 -6.55 -9.34 -14.58
C LEU A 12 -5.37 -10.23 -14.15
N SER A 13 -5.59 -11.54 -14.03
CA SER A 13 -4.55 -12.52 -13.71
C SER A 13 -3.43 -12.50 -14.77
N GLN A 14 -3.81 -12.53 -16.05
CA GLN A 14 -2.85 -12.43 -17.15
C GLN A 14 -2.07 -11.12 -17.14
N GLN A 15 -2.75 -10.00 -16.89
CA GLN A 15 -2.12 -8.68 -16.80
C GLN A 15 -1.09 -8.61 -15.64
N LEU A 16 -1.45 -9.14 -14.48
CA LEU A 16 -0.54 -9.19 -13.32
C LEU A 16 0.64 -10.13 -13.57
N ALA A 17 0.42 -11.28 -14.22
CA ALA A 17 1.48 -12.21 -14.58
C ALA A 17 2.50 -11.57 -15.55
N GLN A 18 2.01 -10.86 -16.56
CA GLN A 18 2.85 -10.13 -17.51
C GLN A 18 3.63 -9.00 -16.83
N ALA A 19 2.99 -8.26 -15.92
CA ALA A 19 3.67 -7.20 -15.18
C ALA A 19 4.74 -7.75 -14.23
N ALA A 20 4.46 -8.87 -13.54
CA ALA A 20 5.44 -9.55 -12.70
C ALA A 20 6.66 -10.00 -13.52
N GLU A 21 6.45 -10.55 -14.71
CA GLU A 21 7.54 -10.93 -15.60
C GLU A 21 8.32 -9.72 -16.14
N GLY A 22 7.61 -8.63 -16.44
CA GLY A 22 8.23 -7.36 -16.80
C GLY A 22 9.14 -6.82 -15.69
N VAL A 23 8.75 -6.97 -14.42
CA VAL A 23 9.58 -6.58 -13.28
C VAL A 23 10.79 -7.51 -13.13
N ARG A 24 10.61 -8.84 -13.21
CA ARG A 24 11.73 -9.80 -13.11
C ARG A 24 12.76 -9.62 -14.20
N SER A 25 12.32 -9.39 -15.43
CA SER A 25 13.19 -9.13 -16.58
C SER A 25 13.82 -7.73 -16.58
N GLY A 26 13.45 -6.87 -15.63
CA GLY A 26 13.94 -5.49 -15.52
C GLY A 26 13.39 -4.54 -16.59
N LYS A 27 12.45 -5.00 -17.43
CA LYS A 27 11.74 -4.22 -18.45
C LYS A 27 10.77 -3.22 -17.83
N LEU A 28 10.16 -3.60 -16.70
CA LEU A 28 9.36 -2.71 -15.87
C LEU A 28 10.15 -2.35 -14.62
N ARG A 29 10.11 -1.07 -14.25
CA ARG A 29 10.66 -0.53 -13.01
C ARG A 29 9.63 0.38 -12.33
N PRO A 30 8.55 -0.16 -11.76
CA PRO A 30 7.48 0.64 -11.15
C PRO A 30 7.96 1.54 -9.99
N GLU A 31 9.08 1.18 -9.36
CA GLU A 31 9.79 1.97 -8.35
C GLU A 31 10.17 3.36 -8.90
N THR A 32 10.62 3.40 -10.17
CA THR A 32 11.17 4.61 -10.81
C THR A 32 10.28 5.17 -11.92
N ASP A 33 9.33 4.38 -12.44
CA ASP A 33 8.40 4.76 -13.49
C ASP A 33 6.97 4.88 -12.96
N THR A 34 6.50 6.13 -12.87
CA THR A 34 5.17 6.47 -12.40
C THR A 34 4.06 5.90 -13.28
N PHE A 35 4.22 5.87 -14.61
CA PHE A 35 3.16 5.37 -15.49
C PHE A 35 2.97 3.86 -15.32
N GLN A 36 4.07 3.11 -15.19
CA GLN A 36 4.01 1.68 -14.92
C GLN A 36 3.39 1.38 -13.57
N ARG A 37 3.75 2.16 -12.54
CA ARG A 37 3.16 2.06 -11.21
C ARG A 37 1.66 2.35 -11.24
N MET A 38 1.23 3.40 -11.93
CA MET A 38 -0.18 3.75 -12.07
C MET A 38 -0.97 2.68 -12.82
N GLY A 39 -0.38 2.04 -13.84
CA GLY A 39 -1.00 0.91 -14.53
C GLY A 39 -1.26 -0.28 -13.61
N LEU A 40 -0.31 -0.62 -12.74
CA LEU A 40 -0.47 -1.67 -11.72
C LEU A 40 -1.54 -1.32 -10.69
N LEU A 41 -1.55 -0.07 -10.20
CA LEU A 41 -2.57 0.40 -9.27
C LEU A 41 -3.97 0.33 -9.90
N LYS A 42 -4.11 0.69 -11.17
CA LYS A 42 -5.38 0.58 -11.90
C LYS A 42 -5.87 -0.87 -11.95
N ALA A 43 -5.01 -1.84 -12.25
CA ALA A 43 -5.40 -3.25 -12.25
C ALA A 43 -5.90 -3.72 -10.88
N GLY A 44 -5.29 -3.23 -9.79
CA GLY A 44 -5.78 -3.48 -8.43
C GLY A 44 -7.15 -2.86 -8.16
N THR A 45 -7.39 -1.62 -8.62
CA THR A 45 -8.70 -0.97 -8.54
C THR A 45 -9.76 -1.70 -9.36
N ASP A 46 -9.43 -2.10 -10.60
CA ASP A 46 -10.34 -2.83 -11.48
C ASP A 46 -10.75 -4.18 -10.85
N LEU A 47 -9.83 -4.87 -10.16
CA LEU A 47 -10.14 -6.08 -9.39
C LEU A 47 -11.14 -5.79 -8.25
N LEU A 48 -10.86 -4.77 -7.44
CA LEU A 48 -11.74 -4.37 -6.34
C LEU A 48 -13.13 -4.02 -6.87
N ASP A 49 -13.22 -3.28 -7.96
CA ASP A 49 -14.49 -2.91 -8.57
C ASP A 49 -15.28 -4.11 -9.11
N ALA A 50 -14.59 -5.12 -9.64
CA ALA A 50 -15.20 -6.33 -10.18
C ALA A 50 -15.81 -7.24 -9.11
N VAL A 51 -15.19 -7.33 -7.93
CA VAL A 51 -15.61 -8.28 -6.87
C VAL A 51 -16.42 -7.63 -5.75
N SER A 52 -16.33 -6.31 -5.58
CA SER A 52 -16.97 -5.63 -4.44
C SER A 52 -18.42 -5.27 -4.72
N GLU A 53 -19.30 -5.56 -3.78
CA GLU A 53 -20.64 -4.98 -3.77
C GLU A 53 -20.60 -3.51 -3.29
N PRO A 54 -21.63 -2.69 -3.59
CA PRO A 54 -21.68 -1.30 -3.13
C PRO A 54 -21.48 -1.13 -1.61
N LYS A 55 -21.97 -2.08 -0.80
CA LYS A 55 -21.79 -2.07 0.66
C LYS A 55 -20.32 -2.29 1.08
N ASP A 56 -19.60 -3.13 0.34
CA ASP A 56 -18.20 -3.47 0.63
C ASP A 56 -17.30 -2.28 0.34
N ARG A 57 -17.62 -1.50 -0.69
CA ARG A 57 -16.88 -0.27 -1.04
C ARG A 57 -16.88 0.74 0.12
N LEU A 58 -18.00 0.87 0.84
CA LEU A 58 -18.08 1.72 2.02
C LEU A 58 -17.15 1.19 3.12
N LEU A 59 -17.17 -0.11 3.39
CA LEU A 59 -16.32 -0.74 4.41
C LEU A 59 -14.83 -0.61 4.08
N LEU A 60 -14.46 -0.82 2.81
CA LEU A 60 -13.09 -0.61 2.32
C LEU A 60 -12.67 0.85 2.47
N PHE A 61 -13.55 1.80 2.16
CA PHE A 61 -13.28 3.23 2.33
C PHE A 61 -13.12 3.62 3.80
N LEU A 62 -13.86 3.01 4.73
CA LEU A 62 -13.73 3.28 6.16
C LEU A 62 -12.33 2.98 6.70
N SER A 63 -11.67 1.93 6.18
CA SER A 63 -10.29 1.60 6.54
C SER A 63 -9.29 2.69 6.15
N HIS A 64 -9.58 3.49 5.11
CA HIS A 64 -8.71 4.60 4.72
C HIS A 64 -8.73 5.74 5.74
N PHE A 65 -9.84 5.97 6.46
CA PHE A 65 -9.89 7.02 7.47
C PHE A 65 -8.98 6.76 8.66
N SER A 66 -8.88 5.50 9.13
CA SER A 66 -7.94 5.15 10.18
C SER A 66 -6.49 5.36 9.72
N HIS A 67 -6.21 5.03 8.46
CA HIS A 67 -4.91 5.27 7.84
C HIS A 67 -4.56 6.76 7.74
N LEU A 68 -5.51 7.60 7.32
CA LEU A 68 -5.33 9.06 7.23
C LEU A 68 -5.10 9.68 8.61
N ALA A 69 -5.83 9.23 9.64
CA ALA A 69 -5.63 9.69 11.01
C ALA A 69 -4.23 9.33 11.52
N ALA A 70 -3.77 8.10 11.28
CA ALA A 70 -2.43 7.65 11.63
C ALA A 70 -1.33 8.44 10.88
N GLN A 71 -1.48 8.62 9.57
CA GLN A 71 -0.56 9.42 8.76
C GLN A 71 -0.48 10.87 9.26
N ARG A 72 -1.61 11.49 9.60
CA ARG A 72 -1.64 12.84 10.17
C ARG A 72 -0.86 12.92 11.49
N MET A 73 -0.96 11.91 12.34
CA MET A 73 -0.16 11.84 13.57
C MET A 73 1.33 11.71 13.27
N PHE A 74 1.72 10.84 12.34
CA PHE A 74 3.12 10.66 11.94
C PHE A 74 3.71 11.94 11.34
N ILE A 75 2.94 12.69 10.55
CA ILE A 75 3.34 14.02 10.05
C ILE A 75 3.54 14.98 11.22
N LYS A 76 2.59 15.04 12.15
CA LYS A 76 2.66 15.94 13.32
C LYS A 76 3.88 15.62 14.20
N TRP A 77 4.20 14.35 14.36
CA TRP A 77 5.37 13.89 15.10
C TRP A 77 6.67 13.95 14.30
N LYS A 78 6.63 14.31 13.00
CA LYS A 78 7.79 14.25 12.11
C LYS A 78 8.43 12.86 12.06
N ALA A 79 7.61 11.81 12.20
CA ALA A 79 8.06 10.43 12.21
C ALA A 79 8.81 10.07 10.92
N PHE A 80 8.35 10.56 9.77
CA PHE A 80 8.99 10.32 8.47
C PHE A 80 10.39 10.94 8.34
N GLU A 81 10.71 11.97 9.13
CA GLU A 81 12.07 12.53 9.18
C GLU A 81 13.02 11.64 10.02
N THR A 82 12.44 10.84 10.92
CA THR A 82 13.18 9.98 11.87
C THR A 82 13.31 8.55 11.36
N ILE A 83 12.35 8.07 10.58
CA ILE A 83 12.37 6.75 9.94
C ILE A 83 13.50 6.74 8.89
N PRO A 84 14.43 5.77 8.96
CA PRO A 84 15.50 5.68 7.98
C PRO A 84 14.97 5.48 6.55
N THR A 85 15.67 6.09 5.59
CA THR A 85 15.44 5.86 4.16
C THR A 85 16.31 4.71 3.65
N GLY A 86 15.82 3.93 2.69
CA GLY A 86 16.55 2.79 2.12
C GLY A 86 16.35 1.50 2.92
N ASP A 87 17.41 0.69 3.05
CA ASP A 87 17.36 -0.64 3.67
C ASP A 87 17.58 -0.62 5.20
N ALA A 88 17.76 0.57 5.78
CA ALA A 88 17.90 0.72 7.23
C ALA A 88 16.52 0.65 7.91
N SER A 89 16.46 0.01 9.08
CA SER A 89 15.23 -0.10 9.89
C SER A 89 15.41 0.53 11.26
N ILE A 90 14.29 0.92 11.89
CA ILE A 90 14.21 1.36 13.28
C ILE A 90 13.14 0.53 13.98
N SER A 91 13.41 0.12 15.23
CA SER A 91 12.41 -0.58 16.04
C SER A 91 11.30 0.38 16.48
N TYR A 92 10.10 -0.14 16.73
CA TYR A 92 8.99 0.67 17.24
C TYR A 92 9.36 1.41 18.54
N ASN A 93 10.05 0.74 19.46
CA ASN A 93 10.53 1.33 20.70
C ASN A 93 11.55 2.45 20.45
N GLY A 94 12.48 2.26 19.50
CA GLY A 94 13.47 3.26 19.15
C GLY A 94 12.85 4.50 18.51
N LEU A 95 11.83 4.32 17.66
CA LEU A 95 11.09 5.43 17.09
C LEU A 95 10.27 6.16 18.16
N ALA A 96 9.57 5.43 19.03
CA ALA A 96 8.79 5.99 20.14
C ALA A 96 9.65 6.87 21.06
N ALA A 97 10.82 6.38 21.44
CA ALA A 97 11.78 7.12 22.27
C ALA A 97 12.26 8.41 21.58
N LYS A 98 12.55 8.37 20.27
CA LYS A 98 12.99 9.55 19.51
C LYS A 98 11.88 10.59 19.34
N LEU A 99 10.64 10.14 19.18
CA LEU A 99 9.49 11.01 18.96
C LEU A 99 8.82 11.49 20.26
N GLY A 100 9.18 10.92 21.41
CA GLY A 100 8.56 11.22 22.69
C GLY A 100 7.09 10.80 22.76
N VAL A 101 6.72 9.70 22.08
CA VAL A 101 5.34 9.20 22.01
C VAL A 101 5.26 7.78 22.53
N ASP A 102 4.06 7.36 22.95
CA ASP A 102 3.82 6.00 23.41
C ASP A 102 3.97 4.99 22.26
N VAL A 103 4.71 3.89 22.51
CA VAL A 103 4.96 2.85 21.50
C VAL A 103 3.66 2.23 20.96
N SER A 104 2.62 2.13 21.79
CA SER A 104 1.30 1.60 21.40
C SER A 104 0.58 2.47 20.35
N LEU A 105 1.01 3.72 20.18
CA LEU A 105 0.50 4.61 19.13
C LEU A 105 1.24 4.43 17.80
N ILE A 106 2.49 3.96 17.84
CA ILE A 106 3.29 3.69 16.64
C ILE A 106 2.99 2.29 16.10
N SER A 107 2.84 1.28 16.97
CA SER A 107 2.61 -0.12 16.59
C SER A 107 1.28 -0.37 15.86
N LYS A 108 0.38 0.62 15.82
CA LYS A 108 -0.90 0.57 15.10
C LYS A 108 -0.79 0.97 13.62
N MET A 109 0.37 1.40 13.15
CA MET A 109 0.59 1.76 11.75
C MET A 109 1.47 0.72 11.04
N PRO A 110 0.94 0.02 10.02
CA PRO A 110 1.73 -0.93 9.26
C PRO A 110 2.65 -0.18 8.28
N ASP A 111 3.93 -0.04 8.61
CA ASP A 111 4.98 0.40 7.69
C ASP A 111 6.05 -0.71 7.61
N LYS A 112 6.40 -1.13 6.39
CA LYS A 112 7.36 -2.21 6.13
C LYS A 112 8.78 -1.89 6.62
N ARG A 113 9.07 -0.62 6.89
CA ARG A 113 10.36 -0.15 7.43
C ARG A 113 10.41 -0.13 8.96
N LEU A 114 9.28 -0.39 9.61
CA LEU A 114 9.19 -0.55 11.06
C LEU A 114 9.29 -2.02 11.42
N ALA A 115 10.43 -2.41 11.99
CA ALA A 115 10.64 -3.77 12.48
C ALA A 115 10.13 -3.90 13.92
N ILE A 116 9.62 -5.10 14.26
CA ILE A 116 9.26 -5.49 15.63
C ILE A 116 10.51 -5.42 16.52
#